data_AF-A0A1E7X6X0-F1
#
_entry.id   AF-A0A1E7X6X0-F1
#
_cell.length_a   1.000
_cell.length_b   1.000
_cell.length_c   1.000
_cell.angle_alpha   90.00
_cell.angle_beta   90.00
_cell.angle_gamma   90.00
#
_symmetry.space_group_name_H-M   'P 1'
#
loop_
_entity.id
_entity.type
_entity.pdbx_description
1 polymer ?
#
loop_
_entity_poly.entity_id
_entity_poly.type
_entity_poly.pdbx_seq_one_letter_code
_entity_poly.pdbx_strand_id
1 'polypeptide(L)'
;MKLVIFLGAVLLAGCGTAPPAPQTVYVPVHTPCVKNEPVAPVYKFDKLPLDAPAGAKVLALARDWLAGRKYEGELEAALAGCVQDTPQ
;
A
#
# COMPACT_ATOMS: atom_id res chain seq x y z
N MET A 1 -36.62 -57.57 11.11
CA MET A 1 -35.15 -57.75 11.23
C MET A 1 -34.38 -57.10 10.07
N LYS A 2 -34.70 -57.38 8.80
CA LYS A 2 -34.04 -56.78 7.63
C LYS A 2 -34.07 -55.23 7.61
N LEU A 3 -35.22 -54.62 7.92
CA LEU A 3 -35.41 -53.16 7.96
C LEU A 3 -34.56 -52.45 9.03
N VAL A 4 -34.32 -53.09 10.18
CA VAL A 4 -33.53 -52.52 11.28
C VAL A 4 -32.04 -52.48 10.92
N ILE A 5 -31.56 -53.50 10.20
CA ILE A 5 -30.17 -53.59 9.71
C ILE A 5 -29.93 -52.54 8.62
N PHE A 6 -30.87 -52.36 7.70
CA PHE A 6 -30.78 -51.31 6.67
C PHE A 6 -30.81 -49.91 7.27
N LEU A 7 -31.68 -49.65 8.24
CA LEU A 7 -31.76 -48.35 8.90
C LEU A 7 -30.47 -48.02 9.66
N GLY A 8 -29.88 -49.00 10.35
CA GLY A 8 -28.57 -48.86 10.99
C GLY A 8 -27.46 -48.52 10.00
N ALA A 9 -27.40 -49.24 8.88
CA ALA A 9 -26.37 -49.01 7.85
C ALA A 9 -26.42 -47.59 7.26
N VAL A 10 -27.62 -47.02 7.09
CA VAL A 10 -27.79 -45.64 6.57
C VAL A 10 -27.34 -44.60 7.59
N LEU A 11 -27.62 -44.81 8.88
CA LEU A 11 -27.21 -43.90 9.96
C LEU A 11 -25.67 -43.84 10.15
N LEU A 12 -24.98 -44.95 9.87
CA LEU A 12 -23.52 -45.05 10.00
C LEU A 12 -22.73 -44.43 8.83
N ALA A 13 -23.36 -44.21 7.68
CA ALA A 13 -22.70 -43.63 6.49
C ALA A 13 -22.27 -42.16 6.70
N GLY A 14 -22.88 -41.44 7.65
CA GLY A 14 -22.53 -40.06 7.98
C GLY A 14 -21.27 -39.88 8.84
N CYS A 15 -20.73 -40.94 9.46
CA CYS A 15 -19.53 -40.85 10.32
C CYS A 15 -18.21 -41.07 9.57
N GLY A 16 -18.24 -41.53 8.32
CA GLY A 16 -17.04 -41.81 7.51
C GLY A 16 -16.70 -40.73 6.48
N THR A 17 -17.48 -39.65 6.40
CA THR A 17 -17.25 -38.57 5.43
C THR A 17 -16.02 -37.77 5.82
N ALA A 18 -14.96 -37.85 5.00
CA ALA A 18 -13.76 -37.06 5.19
C ALA A 18 -14.09 -35.56 5.16
N PRO A 19 -13.49 -34.74 6.03
CA PRO A 19 -13.63 -33.30 5.97
C PRO A 19 -13.23 -32.79 4.57
N PRO A 20 -13.89 -31.75 4.04
CA PRO A 20 -13.44 -31.12 2.81
C PRO A 20 -11.99 -30.66 2.98
N ALA A 21 -11.20 -30.77 1.91
CA ALA A 21 -9.81 -30.35 1.93
C ALA A 21 -9.69 -28.86 2.30
N PRO A 22 -8.66 -28.46 3.06
CA PRO A 22 -8.43 -27.07 3.40
C PRO A 22 -8.29 -26.23 2.13
N GLN A 23 -9.01 -25.12 2.08
CA GLN A 23 -9.01 -24.21 0.93
C GLN A 23 -8.23 -22.95 1.26
N THR A 24 -7.36 -22.53 0.35
CA THR A 24 -6.65 -21.26 0.46
C THR A 24 -7.52 -20.16 -0.16
N VAL A 25 -7.86 -19.14 0.62
CA VAL A 25 -8.65 -17.99 0.17
C VAL A 25 -7.77 -16.74 0.24
N TYR A 26 -7.61 -16.05 -0.89
CA TYR A 26 -6.91 -14.77 -0.93
C TYR A 26 -7.91 -13.66 -0.66
N VAL A 27 -7.77 -13.03 0.50
CA VAL A 27 -8.57 -11.86 0.88
C VAL A 27 -7.79 -10.60 0.47
N PRO A 28 -8.36 -9.71 -0.36
CA PRO A 28 -7.71 -8.44 -0.67
C PRO A 28 -7.65 -7.60 0.61
N VAL A 29 -6.43 -7.24 1.01
CA VAL A 29 -6.19 -6.36 2.15
C VAL A 29 -5.72 -5.02 1.61
N HIS A 30 -6.29 -3.93 2.13
CA HIS A 30 -5.82 -2.59 1.77
C HIS A 30 -4.35 -2.45 2.20
N THR A 31 -3.47 -2.17 1.25
CA THR A 31 -2.06 -1.87 1.53
C THR A 31 -1.75 -0.44 1.08
N PRO A 32 -0.90 0.30 1.81
CA PRO A 32 -0.47 1.61 1.36
C PRO A 32 0.20 1.46 0.00
N CYS A 33 -0.27 2.21 -0.98
CA CYS A 33 0.32 2.15 -2.30
C CYS A 33 1.74 2.73 -2.31
N VAL A 34 1.94 3.88 -1.66
CA VAL A 34 3.28 4.45 -1.47
C VAL A 34 3.96 3.73 -0.32
N LYS A 35 4.98 2.93 -0.63
CA LYS A 35 5.73 2.15 0.36
C LYS A 35 6.86 2.94 1.02
N ASN A 36 7.51 3.80 0.24
CA ASN A 36 8.61 4.64 0.70
C ASN A 36 8.36 6.06 0.22
N GLU A 37 8.20 6.97 1.18
CA GLU A 37 8.11 8.40 0.89
C GLU A 37 9.51 8.98 0.67
N PRO A 38 9.78 9.68 -0.45
CA PRO A 38 11.05 10.37 -0.64
C PRO A 38 11.32 11.36 0.49
N VAL A 39 12.58 11.49 0.89
CA VAL A 39 12.95 12.41 1.98
C VAL A 39 13.00 13.84 1.44
N ALA A 40 12.22 14.73 2.06
CA ALA A 40 12.22 16.15 1.70
C ALA A 40 13.62 16.77 1.87
N PRO A 41 14.14 17.52 0.87
CA PRO A 41 15.40 18.22 0.99
C PRO A 41 15.36 19.29 2.09
N VAL A 42 16.50 19.49 2.75
CA VAL A 42 16.67 20.61 3.68
C VAL A 42 17.04 21.87 2.90
N TYR A 43 16.05 22.68 2.54
CA TYR A 43 16.25 23.88 1.75
C TYR A 43 17.01 24.97 2.51
N LYS A 44 17.82 25.73 1.78
CA LYS A 44 18.48 26.93 2.30
C LYS A 44 17.47 28.04 2.52
N PHE A 45 16.47 28.15 1.64
CA PHE A 45 15.40 29.12 1.71
C PHE A 45 14.69 29.09 3.07
N ASP A 46 14.35 27.90 3.57
CA ASP A 46 13.63 27.71 4.83
C ASP A 46 14.41 28.17 6.07
N LYS A 47 15.73 28.36 5.94
CA LYS A 47 16.59 28.84 7.03
C LYS A 47 16.76 30.34 7.04
N LEU A 48 16.25 31.06 6.04
CA LEU A 48 16.32 32.51 6.02
C LEU A 48 15.30 33.11 7.01
N PRO A 49 15.68 34.16 7.74
CA PRO A 49 14.72 34.88 8.57
C PRO A 49 13.67 35.57 7.70
N LEU A 50 12.49 35.80 8.26
CA LEU A 50 11.34 36.35 7.54
C LEU A 50 11.62 37.76 6.98
N ASP A 51 12.46 38.54 7.65
CA ASP A 51 12.89 39.89 7.27
C ASP A 51 14.12 39.91 6.35
N ALA A 52 14.62 38.74 5.92
CA ALA A 52 15.76 38.69 5.00
C ALA A 52 15.49 39.50 3.72
N PRO A 53 16.51 40.22 3.20
CA PRO A 53 16.38 40.99 1.97
C PRO A 53 15.87 40.13 0.81
N ALA A 54 15.04 40.71 -0.06
CA ALA A 54 14.46 40.00 -1.20
C ALA A 54 15.54 39.32 -2.08
N GLY A 55 16.67 39.98 -2.31
CA GLY A 55 17.78 39.40 -3.08
C GLY A 55 18.38 38.13 -2.45
N ALA A 56 18.47 38.07 -1.12
CA ALA A 56 18.96 36.88 -0.42
C ALA A 56 17.98 35.71 -0.54
N LYS A 57 16.67 36.00 -0.46
CA LYS A 57 15.58 35.02 -0.67
C LYS A 57 15.60 34.43 -2.08
N VAL A 58 15.70 35.28 -3.11
CA VAL A 58 15.77 34.84 -4.51
C VAL A 58 17.00 33.97 -4.75
N LEU A 59 18.16 34.36 -4.20
CA LEU A 59 19.38 33.58 -4.37
C LEU A 59 19.33 32.23 -3.64
N ALA A 60 18.71 32.17 -2.46
CA ALA A 60 18.49 30.91 -1.75
C ALA A 60 17.58 29.97 -2.56
N LEU A 61 16.47 30.49 -3.08
CA LEU A 61 15.55 29.75 -3.96
C LEU A 61 16.27 29.20 -5.20
N ALA A 62 17.09 30.02 -5.86
CA ALA A 62 17.84 29.61 -7.05
C ALA A 62 18.82 28.46 -6.76
N ARG A 63 19.44 28.43 -5.57
CA ARG A 63 20.31 27.33 -5.15
C ARG A 63 19.53 26.05 -4.85
N ASP A 64 18.35 26.20 -4.26
CA ASP A 64 17.49 25.07 -3.90
C ASP A 64 16.75 24.47 -5.10
N TRP A 65 16.67 25.21 -6.22
CA TRP A 65 15.91 24.84 -7.42
C TRP A 65 16.13 23.39 -7.88
N LEU A 66 17.38 22.99 -8.11
CA LEU A 66 17.69 21.65 -8.61
C LEU A 66 17.32 20.55 -7.60
N ALA A 67 17.50 20.81 -6.31
CA ALA A 67 17.12 19.87 -5.26
C ALA A 67 15.60 19.68 -5.21
N GLY A 68 14.84 20.78 -5.34
CA GLY A 68 13.38 20.74 -5.42
C GLY A 68 12.89 19.96 -6.63
N ARG A 69 13.42 20.25 -7.83
CA ARG A 69 13.04 19.54 -9.06
C ARG A 69 13.32 18.04 -9.00
N LYS A 70 14.43 17.66 -8.38
CA LYS A 70 14.77 16.24 -8.19
C LYS A 70 13.76 15.57 -7.25
N TYR A 71 13.46 16.21 -6.11
CA TYR A 71 12.49 15.69 -5.15
C TYR A 71 11.07 15.58 -5.74
N GLU A 72 10.63 16.58 -6.50
CA GLU A 72 9.35 16.53 -7.23
C GLU A 72 9.28 15.32 -8.17
N GLY A 73 10.34 15.06 -8.94
CA GLY A 73 10.38 13.89 -9.82
C GLY A 73 10.36 12.54 -9.08
N GLU A 74 11.03 12.46 -7.92
CA GLU A 74 10.96 11.26 -7.06
C GLU A 74 9.56 11.05 -6.48
N LEU A 75 8.88 12.13 -6.10
CA LEU A 75 7.51 12.08 -5.59
C LEU A 75 6.52 11.66 -6.69
N GLU A 76 6.64 12.25 -7.89
CA GLU A 76 5.82 11.86 -9.05
C GLU A 76 6.02 10.39 -9.41
N ALA A 77 7.26 9.89 -9.39
CA ALA A 77 7.55 8.48 -9.63
C ALA A 77 6.94 7.56 -8.57
N ALA A 78 6.98 7.96 -7.29
CA ALA A 78 6.36 7.22 -6.21
C ALA A 78 4.83 7.17 -6.35
N LEU A 79 4.20 8.25 -6.83
CA LEU A 79 2.76 8.34 -7.01
C LEU A 79 2.26 7.67 -8.29
N ALA A 80 3.07 7.60 -9.35
CA ALA A 80 2.69 7.02 -10.64
C ALA A 80 2.21 5.56 -10.51
N GLY A 81 2.81 4.78 -9.61
CA GLY A 81 2.35 3.41 -9.31
C GLY A 81 0.95 3.37 -8.69
N CYS A 82 0.55 4.41 -7.96
CA CYS A 82 -0.71 4.46 -7.23
C CYS A 82 -1.92 4.84 -8.06
N VAL A 83 -1.72 5.70 -9.06
CA VAL A 83 -2.80 6.08 -9.97
C VAL A 83 -3.23 4.88 -10.83
N GLN A 84 -2.30 3.96 -11.13
CA GLN A 84 -2.59 2.76 -11.94
C GLN A 84 -3.30 1.65 -11.14
N ASP A 85 -3.11 1.61 -9.81
CA ASP A 85 -3.72 0.62 -8.90
C ASP A 85 -5.12 1.02 -8.40
N THR A 86 -5.71 2.10 -8.94
CA THR A 86 -7.07 2.51 -8.57
C THR A 86 -8.08 1.48 -9.08
N PRO A 87 -8.85 0.79 -8.22
CA PRO A 87 -9.92 -0.09 -8.69
C PRO A 87 -10.98 0.74 -9.43
N GLN A 88 -11.36 0.31 -10.64
CA GLN A 88 -12.59 0.76 -11.31
C GLN A 88 -13.83 0.33 -10.53
#